data_AF-A0A535UW75-F1
#
_entry.id   AF-A0A535UW75-F1
#
_cell.length_a   1.000
_cell.length_b   1.000
_cell.length_c   1.000
_cell.angle_alpha   90.00
_cell.angle_beta   90.00
_cell.angle_gamma   90.00
#
_symmetry.space_group_name_H-M   'P 1'
#
loop_
_entity.id
_entity.type
_entity.pdbx_description
1 polymer ?
#
loop_
_entity_poly.entity_id
_entity_poly.type
_entity_poly.pdbx_seq_one_letter_code
_entity_poly.pdbx_strand_id
1 'polypeptide(L)' 'MGIEALAESLGQNILTTTLGKLIGWGRGNSVWPLQFGLACCAIEMIHTATASVDIARFGSEAMRASPRQADMM' A
#
# COMPACT_ATOMS: atom_id res chain seq x y z
N MET A 1 -2.89 12.25 -7.56
CA MET A 1 -2.77 13.71 -7.77
C MET A 1 -1.37 14.31 -7.58
N GLY A 2 -0.38 13.67 -6.92
CA GLY A 2 0.89 14.35 -6.58
C GLY A 2 2.02 14.36 -7.64
N ILE A 3 2.08 13.39 -8.56
CA ILE A 3 3.19 13.22 -9.53
C ILE A 3 2.71 13.20 -10.98
N GLU A 4 1.51 12.69 -11.23
CA GLU A 4 0.90 12.68 -12.57
C GLU A 4 0.67 14.12 -13.08
N ALA A 5 0.26 15.03 -12.19
CA ALA A 5 0.13 16.45 -12.50
C ALA A 5 1.50 17.13 -12.78
N LEU A 6 2.58 16.62 -12.18
CA LEU A 6 3.95 17.10 -12.41
C LEU A 6 4.51 16.55 -13.74
N ALA A 7 4.20 15.30 -14.06
CA ALA A 7 4.55 14.68 -15.34
C ALA A 7 3.83 15.35 -16.51
N GLU A 8 2.60 15.83 -16.29
CA GLU A 8 1.83 16.58 -17.28
C GLU A 8 2.35 18.01 -17.50
N SER A 9 2.87 18.68 -16.47
CA SER A 9 3.41 20.04 -16.59
C SER A 9 4.87 20.10 -17.09
N LEU A 10 5.71 19.12 -16.76
CA LEU A 10 7.14 19.10 -17.11
C LEU A 10 7.49 18.14 -18.27
N GLY A 11 6.56 17.28 -18.68
CA GLY A 11 6.80 16.23 -19.68
C GLY A 11 7.51 14.99 -19.11
N GLN A 12 7.50 13.90 -19.87
CA GLN A 12 8.21 12.67 -19.49
C GLN A 12 9.72 12.83 -19.66
N ASN A 13 10.39 13.18 -18.57
CA ASN A 13 11.83 13.41 -18.50
C ASN A 13 12.48 12.36 -17.58
N ILE A 14 13.80 12.26 -17.63
CA ILE A 14 14.58 11.35 -16.76
C ILE A 14 14.30 11.60 -15.26
N LEU A 15 14.02 12.85 -14.88
CA LEU A 15 13.71 13.25 -13.51
C LEU A 15 12.29 12.84 -13.08
N THR A 16 11.27 13.06 -13.92
CA THR A 16 9.89 12.71 -13.58
C THR A 16 9.69 11.18 -13.53
N THR A 17 10.40 10.44 -14.38
CA THR A 17 10.37 8.97 -14.40
C THR A 17 11.09 8.33 -13.20
N THR A 18 12.25 8.85 -12.79
CA THR A 18 12.95 8.34 -11.59
C THR A 18 12.19 8.63 -10.31
N LEU A 19 11.61 9.83 -10.18
CA LEU A 19 10.75 10.18 -9.03
C LEU A 19 9.49 9.31 -8.98
N GLY A 20 8.84 9.09 -10.14
CA GLY A 20 7.68 8.21 -10.24
C GLY A 20 8.00 6.77 -9.83
N LYS A 21 9.16 6.25 -10.24
CA LYS A 21 9.62 4.91 -9.82
C LYS A 21 9.84 4.83 -8.32
N LEU A 22 10.46 5.83 -7.70
CA LEU A 22 10.70 5.86 -6.25
C LEU A 22 9.39 5.88 -5.46
N ILE A 23 8.44 6.72 -5.86
CA ILE A 23 7.14 6.82 -5.17
C ILE A 23 6.30 5.57 -5.40
N GLY A 24 6.30 5.01 -6.62
CA GLY A 24 5.65 3.73 -6.91
C GLY A 24 6.24 2.59 -6.09
N TRP A 25 7.56 2.55 -5.93
CA TRP A 25 8.24 1.60 -5.05
C TRP A 25 7.80 1.79 -3.58
N GLY A 26 7.72 3.03 -3.09
CA GLY A 26 7.23 3.31 -1.74
C GLY A 26 5.82 2.76 -1.53
N ARG A 27 4.87 3.12 -2.41
CA ARG A 27 3.47 2.67 -2.33
C ARG A 27 3.30 1.15 -2.47
N GLY A 28 4.17 0.48 -3.22
CA GLY A 28 4.15 -0.97 -3.39
C GLY A 28 4.69 -1.75 -2.18
N ASN A 29 5.62 -1.17 -1.41
CA ASN A 29 6.27 -1.84 -0.27
C ASN A 29 5.74 -1.39 1.10
N SER A 30 4.74 -0.50 1.15
CA SER A 30 4.18 0.03 2.40
C SER A 30 2.66 0.11 2.36
N VAL A 31 2.03 -0.97 1.91
CA VAL A 31 0.56 -1.05 1.85
C VAL A 31 0.01 -1.25 3.25
N TRP A 32 -0.98 -0.46 3.66
CA TRP A 32 -1.67 -0.52 4.94
C TRP A 32 -3.11 -1.01 4.74
N PRO A 33 -3.36 -2.32 4.92
CA PRO A 33 -4.66 -2.88 4.63
C PRO A 33 -5.69 -2.46 5.69
N LEU A 34 -6.92 -2.30 5.24
CA LEU A 34 -8.07 -2.05 6.10
C LEU A 34 -8.46 -3.34 6.79
N GLN A 35 -8.56 -3.30 8.11
CA GLN A 35 -9.07 -4.44 8.87
C GLN A 35 -10.59 -4.58 8.66
N PHE A 36 -11.00 -5.32 7.62
CA PHE A 36 -12.39 -5.51 7.25
C PHE A 36 -12.78 -6.99 7.16
N GLY A 37 -13.24 -7.55 8.28
CA GLY A 37 -13.67 -8.94 8.37
C GLY A 37 -15.19 -9.08 8.51
N LEU A 38 -15.85 -9.67 7.52
CA LEU A 38 -17.31 -9.92 7.55
C LEU A 38 -17.69 -11.37 7.89
N ALA A 39 -16.90 -12.34 7.42
CA ALA A 39 -17.23 -13.77 7.49
C ALA A 39 -15.96 -14.63 7.59
N CYS A 40 -15.97 -15.84 7.04
CA CYS A 40 -14.86 -16.78 7.10
C CYS A 40 -13.55 -16.26 6.47
N CYS A 41 -13.58 -15.40 5.45
CA CYS A 41 -12.33 -14.84 4.90
C CYS A 41 -11.58 -13.96 5.93
N ALA A 42 -12.26 -13.49 6.99
CA ALA A 42 -11.62 -12.73 8.05
C ALA A 42 -10.63 -13.58 8.86
N ILE A 43 -10.89 -14.88 9.07
CA ILE A 43 -9.95 -15.74 9.80
C ILE A 43 -8.68 -16.01 9.00
N GLU A 44 -8.79 -16.11 7.68
CA GLU A 44 -7.65 -16.24 6.79
C GLU A 44 -6.83 -14.95 6.76
N MET A 45 -7.48 -13.79 6.70
CA MET A 45 -6.84 -12.49 6.80
C MET A 45 -6.10 -12.29 8.13
N ILE A 46 -6.65 -12.77 9.25
CA ILE A 46 -5.97 -12.70 10.54
C ILE A 46 -4.78 -13.65 10.57
N HIS A 47 -4.90 -14.83 9.97
CA HIS A 47 -3.80 -15.80 9.90
C HIS A 47 -2.60 -15.27 9.12
N THR A 48 -2.81 -14.46 8.07
CA THR A 48 -1.73 -13.79 7.33
C THR A 48 -1.05 -12.65 8.10
N ALA A 49 -1.54 -12.29 9.29
CA ALA A 49 -0.84 -11.39 10.21
C ALA A 49 -0.06 -12.13 11.31
N THR A 50 -0.09 -13.47 11.31
CA THR A 50 0.60 -14.29 12.34
C THR A 50 1.98 -14.73 11.91
N ALA A 51 2.81 -15.17 12.85
CA ALA A 51 4.21 -15.54 12.60
C ALA A 51 4.39 -16.69 11.57
N SER A 52 3.38 -17.52 11.34
CA SER A 52 3.45 -18.60 10.34
C SER A 52 3.39 -18.08 8.91
N VAL A 53 2.55 -17.07 8.67
CA VAL A 53 2.38 -16.41 7.37
C VAL A 53 2.40 -14.92 7.66
N ASP A 54 3.60 -14.33 7.67
CA ASP A 54 3.80 -12.97 8.17
C ASP A 54 3.78 -11.93 7.04
N ILE A 55 2.66 -11.21 6.91
CA ILE A 55 2.50 -10.11 5.96
C ILE A 55 3.33 -8.86 6.34
N ALA A 56 3.87 -8.78 7.56
CA ALA A 56 4.75 -7.67 7.97
C ALA A 56 6.01 -7.57 7.10
N ARG A 57 6.43 -8.68 6.49
CA ARG A 57 7.56 -8.72 5.53
C ARG A 57 7.39 -7.80 4.33
N PHE A 58 6.14 -7.48 3.97
CA PHE A 58 5.80 -6.60 2.86
C PHE A 58 5.43 -5.17 3.31
N GLY A 59 5.64 -4.84 4.59
CA GLY A 59 5.28 -3.53 5.14
C GLY A 59 3.80 -3.38 5.51
N SER A 60 3.04 -4.48 5.51
CA SER A 60 1.59 -4.51 5.74
C SER A 60 1.18 -5.00 7.13
N GLU A 61 2.06 -4.85 8.12
CA GLU A 61 1.76 -5.20 9.53
C GLU A 61 0.66 -4.32 10.14
N ALA A 62 0.56 -3.08 9.66
CA ALA A 62 -0.34 -2.08 10.20
C ALA A 62 -1.74 -2.21 9.58
N MET A 63 -2.47 -3.24 10.01
CA MET A 63 -3.90 -3.39 9.73
C MET A 63 -4.67 -2.24 10.40
N ARG A 64 -5.00 -1.19 9.64
CA ARG A 64 -5.69 -0.01 10.18
C ARG A 64 -7.19 -0.30 10.20
N ALA A 65 -7.84 -0.10 11.34
CA ALA A 65 -9.30 -0.25 11.44
C ALA A 65 -10.07 0.97 10.90
N SER A 66 -9.40 2.11 10.68
CA SER A 66 -10.05 3.32 10.19
C SER A 66 -9.89 3.49 8.67
N PRO A 67 -10.99 3.68 7.92
CA PRO A 67 -10.95 3.87 6.46
C PRO A 67 -10.14 5.07 5.98
N ARG A 68 -9.91 6.06 6.85
CA ARG A 68 -9.13 7.25 6.52
C ARG A 68 -7.63 7.06 6.64
N GLN A 69 -7.19 5.99 7.29
CA GLN A 69 -5.78 5.70 7.52
C GLN A 69 -5.27 4.52 6.69
N ALA A 70 -6.17 3.67 6.17
CA ALA A 70 -5.83 2.58 5.26
C ALA A 70 -5.76 3.07 3.81
N ASP A 71 -4.94 2.41 3.00
CA ASP A 71 -4.81 2.68 1.56
C ASP A 71 -5.36 1.54 0.68
N MET A 72 -5.42 0.31 1.22
CA MET A 72 -5.98 -0.89 0.58
C MET A 72 -7.18 -1.40 1.39
N MET A 73 -8.25 -1.81 0.70
CA MET A 73 -9.46 -2.41 1.29
C MET A 73 -9.59 -3.88 0.91
#